data_AF-A0A6I5A1H9-F1
#
_entry.id   AF-A0A6I5A1H9-F1
#
_cell.length_a   1.000
_cell.length_b   1.000
_cell.length_c   1.000
_cell.angle_alpha   90.00
_cell.angle_beta   90.00
_cell.angle_gamma   90.00
#
_symmetry.space_group_name_H-M   'P 1'
#
loop_
_entity.id
_entity.type
_entity.pdbx_description
1 polymer ?
#
loop_
_entity_poly.entity_id
_entity_poly.type
_entity_poly.pdbx_seq_one_letter_code
_entity_poly.pdbx_strand_id
1 'polypeptide(L)' 'MNYDSFEEHEHGFIYDLLVLPSYQRRGLGINLMKSAILSFKQQKAHEVRLNVYHNNPAKYLYERLGFHYHK' A
#
# COMPACT_ATOMS: atom_id res chain seq x y z
N MET A 1 -17.85 -28.95 -1.01
CA MET A 1 -16.40 -28.72 -0.84
C MET A 1 -16.13 -27.31 -1.35
N ASN A 2 -15.80 -26.37 -0.46
CA ASN A 2 -15.43 -25.01 -0.90
C ASN A 2 -13.99 -25.06 -1.41
N TYR A 3 -13.83 -24.86 -2.72
CA TYR A 3 -12.56 -24.49 -3.30
C TYR A 3 -12.32 -23.02 -2.97
N ASP A 4 -11.78 -22.73 -1.79
CA ASP A 4 -10.95 -21.54 -1.65
C ASP A 4 -9.62 -21.88 -2.32
N SER A 5 -9.59 -21.70 -3.64
CA SER A 5 -8.35 -21.60 -4.38
C SER A 5 -7.64 -20.35 -3.85
N PHE A 6 -6.68 -20.55 -2.94
CA PHE A 6 -5.61 -19.60 -2.71
C PHE A 6 -4.83 -19.48 -4.02
N GLU A 7 -5.37 -18.71 -4.98
CA GLU A 7 -4.57 -18.22 -6.08
C GLU A 7 -3.58 -17.24 -5.45
N GLU A 8 -2.35 -17.72 -5.22
CA GLU A 8 -1.18 -16.88 -4.97
C GLU A 8 -0.97 -16.00 -6.21
N HIS A 9 -1.79 -14.97 -6.35
CA HIS A 9 -1.54 -13.90 -7.29
C HIS A 9 -0.35 -13.11 -6.75
N GLU A 10 0.63 -12.85 -7.61
CA GLU A 10 1.74 -11.98 -7.26
C GLU A 10 1.21 -10.61 -6.80
N HIS A 11 1.65 -10.20 -5.61
CA HIS A 11 1.33 -8.92 -5.02
C HIS A 11 2.57 -8.05 -4.90
N GLY A 12 2.38 -6.75 -5.05
CA GLY A 12 3.40 -5.78 -4.67
C GLY A 12 3.42 -5.61 -3.15
N PHE A 13 4.59 -5.61 -2.54
CA PHE A 13 4.74 -5.32 -1.11
C PHE A 13 5.60 -4.07 -0.91
N ILE A 14 5.08 -3.10 -0.14
CA ILE A 14 5.83 -1.91 0.27
C ILE A 14 6.40 -2.17 1.66
N TYR A 15 7.71 -2.41 1.74
CA TYR A 15 8.42 -2.59 3.01
C TYR A 15 8.53 -1.27 3.77
N ASP A 16 9.06 -0.25 3.11
CA ASP A 16 9.35 1.04 3.71
C ASP A 16 8.93 2.18 2.79
N LEU A 17 8.21 3.16 3.35
CA LEU A 17 7.88 4.41 2.68
C LEU A 17 7.90 5.54 3.70
N LEU A 18 8.89 6.42 3.60
CA LEU A 18 9.14 7.45 4.59
C LEU A 18 9.22 8.84 3.93
N VAL A 19 8.69 9.82 4.64
CA VAL A 19 8.89 11.24 4.34
C VAL A 19 9.45 11.88 5.60
N LEU A 20 10.61 12.51 5.49
CA LEU A 20 11.25 13.22 6.60
C LEU A 20 10.29 14.25 7.21
N PRO A 21 10.26 14.42 8.56
CA PRO A 21 9.29 15.28 9.23
C PRO A 21 9.18 16.70 8.64
N SER A 22 10.31 17.32 8.27
CA SER A 22 10.36 18.66 7.67
C SER A 22 9.70 18.77 6.29
N TYR A 23 9.44 17.65 5.62
CA TYR A 23 8.84 17.55 4.29
C TYR A 23 7.42 16.96 4.30
N GLN A 24 6.89 16.59 5.47
CA GLN A 24 5.53 16.05 5.60
C GLN A 24 4.44 17.11 5.35
N ARG A 25 3.20 16.66 5.16
CA ARG A 25 2.01 17.50 4.88
C ARG A 25 2.07 18.30 3.58
N ARG A 26 2.99 17.95 2.67
CA ARG A 26 3.14 18.56 1.32
C ARG A 26 2.66 17.66 0.18
N GLY A 27 1.93 16.59 0.49
CA GLY A 27 1.46 15.60 -0.51
C GLY A 27 2.51 14.58 -0.98
N LEU A 28 3.75 14.64 -0.47
CA LEU A 28 4.83 13.73 -0.90
C LEU A 28 4.52 12.25 -0.67
N GLY A 29 3.94 11.89 0.48
CA GLY A 29 3.55 10.50 0.76
C GLY A 29 2.52 9.96 -0.24
N ILE A 30 1.58 10.80 -0.68
CA ILE A 30 0.60 10.44 -1.73
C ILE A 30 1.33 10.17 -3.05
N ASN A 31 2.26 11.04 -3.42
CA ASN A 31 3.00 10.90 -4.67
C ASN A 31 3.86 9.62 -4.67
N LEU A 32 4.58 9.35 -3.58
CA LEU A 32 5.36 8.13 -3.42
C LEU A 32 4.49 6.87 -3.54
N MET A 33 3.35 6.83 -2.84
CA MET A 33 2.41 5.71 -2.92
C MET A 33 1.87 5.50 -4.33
N LYS A 34 1.47 6.58 -5.02
CA LYS A 34 0.97 6.49 -6.40
C LYS A 34 2.03 5.95 -7.36
N SER A 35 3.28 6.39 -7.22
CA SER A 35 4.39 5.88 -8.01
C SER A 35 4.64 4.40 -7.76
N ALA A 36 4.64 3.96 -6.50
CA ALA A 36 4.79 2.55 -6.15
C ALA A 36 3.66 1.69 -6.74
N ILE A 37 2.41 2.11 -6.57
CA ILE A 37 1.23 1.42 -7.12
C ILE A 37 1.31 1.34 -8.65
N LEU A 38 1.73 2.41 -9.32
CA LEU A 38 1.90 2.40 -10.77
C LEU A 38 2.98 1.39 -11.21
N SER A 39 4.11 1.33 -10.50
CA SER A 39 5.16 0.35 -10.76
C SER A 39 4.66 -1.08 -10.61
N PHE A 40 3.90 -1.38 -9.55
CA PHE A 40 3.31 -2.71 -9.35
C PHE A 40 2.29 -3.07 -10.43
N LYS A 41 1.46 -2.10 -10.87
CA LYS A 41 0.54 -2.30 -12.00
C LYS A 41 1.27 -2.64 -13.30
N GLN A 42 2.41 -1.99 -13.57
CA GLN A 42 3.23 -2.30 -14.75
C GLN A 42 3.83 -3.72 -14.67
N GLN A 43 4.09 -4.21 -13.47
CA GLN A 43 4.53 -5.59 -13.19
C GLN A 43 3.36 -6.58 -13.14
N LYS A 44 2.12 -6.16 -13.46
CA LYS A 44 0.90 -6.98 -13.44
C LYS A 44 0.54 -7.53 -12.06
N ALA A 45 1.00 -6.89 -10.98
CA ALA A 45 0.56 -7.26 -9.63
C ALA A 45 -0.95 -7.00 -9.48
N HIS A 46 -1.65 -7.98 -8.90
CA HIS A 46 -3.11 -7.92 -8.73
C HIS A 46 -3.53 -7.09 -7.52
N GLU A 47 -2.62 -6.94 -6.55
CA GLU A 47 -2.84 -6.18 -5.34
C GLU A 47 -1.54 -5.55 -4.83
N VAL A 48 -1.67 -4.57 -3.94
CA VAL A 48 -0.55 -3.95 -3.24
C VAL A 48 -0.80 -4.04 -1.74
N ARG A 49 0.19 -4.54 -1.01
CA ARG A 49 0.13 -4.76 0.44
C ARG A 49 1.20 -3.95 1.15
N LEU A 50 0.90 -3.57 2.39
CA LEU A 50 1.83 -2.94 3.32
C LEU A 50 1.39 -3.25 4.75
N ASN A 51 2.31 -3.12 5.68
CA ASN A 51 2.00 -3.15 7.11
C ASN A 51 2.05 -1.75 7.69
N VAL A 52 1.14 -1.45 8.60
CA VAL A 52 1.12 -0.19 9.35
C VAL A 52 0.72 -0.46 10.79
N TYR A 53 1.46 0.11 11.74
CA TYR A 53 1.08 0.04 13.14
C TYR A 53 -0.23 0.81 13.38
N HIS A 54 -1.07 0.28 14.27
CA HIS A 54 -2.39 0.86 14.57
C HIS A 54 -2.34 2.34 15.00
N ASN A 55 -1.27 2.74 15.70
CA ASN A 55 -1.06 4.10 16.19
C ASN A 55 -0.37 5.02 15.16
N ASN A 56 0.02 4.51 13.99
CA ASN A 56 0.68 5.32 12.97
C ASN A 56 -0.38 6.11 12.17
N PRO A 57 -0.31 7.46 12.11
CA PRO A 57 -1.28 8.27 11.39
C PRO A 57 -1.26 8.06 9.87
N ALA A 58 -0.22 7.42 9.33
CA ALA A 58 -0.15 7.06 7.91
C ALA A 58 -1.31 6.13 7.48
N LYS A 59 -1.96 5.40 8.40
CA LYS A 59 -3.13 4.57 8.06
C LYS A 59 -4.23 5.36 7.33
N TYR A 60 -4.47 6.61 7.72
CA TYR A 60 -5.47 7.47 7.09
C TYR A 60 -5.07 7.88 5.66
N LEU A 61 -3.78 7.97 5.37
CA LEU A 61 -3.30 8.17 4.00
C LEU A 61 -3.62 6.94 3.14
N TYR A 62 -3.35 5.74 3.66
CA TYR A 62 -3.61 4.49 2.94
C TYR A 62 -5.11 4.27 2.72
N GLU A 63 -5.95 4.48 3.74
CA GLU A 63 -7.41 4.40 3.63
C GLU A 63 -7.95 5.36 2.54
N ARG A 64 -7.46 6.60 2.49
CA ARG A 64 -7.80 7.58 1.43
C ARG A 64 -7.36 7.16 0.03
N LEU A 65 -6.36 6.28 -0.07
CA LEU A 65 -5.88 5.70 -1.33
C LEU A 65 -6.60 4.41 -1.70
N GLY A 66 -7.60 3.99 -0.91
CA GLY A 66 -8.40 2.79 -1.16
C GLY A 66 -7.81 1.52 -0.56
N PHE A 67 -6.85 1.62 0.36
CA PHE A 67 -6.40 0.46 1.13
C PHE A 67 -7.44 0.10 2.18
N HIS A 68 -7.62 -1.20 2.38
CA HIS A 68 -8.50 -1.76 3.38
C HIS A 68 -7.74 -2.80 4.19
N TYR A 69 -8.15 -3.01 5.45
CA TYR A 69 -7.58 -4.09 6.26
C TYR A 69 -7.91 -5.44 5.62
N HIS A 70 -6.87 -6.21 5.30
CA HIS A 70 -7.03 -7.61 4.95
C HIS A 70 -7.12 -8.42 6.25
N LYS A 71 -8.07 -9.35 6.33
CA LYS A 71 -8.26 -10.24 7.49
C LYS A 71 -7.42 -11.50 7.33
#